data_AF-A0A6L5GTI3-F1
#
_entry.id   AF-A0A6L5GTI3-F1
#
_cell.length_a   1.000
_cell.length_b   1.000
_cell.length_c   1.000
_cell.angle_alpha   90.00
_cell.angle_beta   90.00
_cell.angle_gamma   90.00
#
_symmetry.space_group_name_H-M   'P 1'
#
loop_
_entity.id
_entity.type
_entity.pdbx_description
1 polymer ?
#
loop_
_entity_poly.entity_id
_entity_poly.type
_entity_poly.pdbx_seq_one_letter_code
_entity_poly.pdbx_strand_id
1 'polypeptide(L)'
;MMAVEKGMPAWAAILISFTNLTSAGQFAGLDVIAASGSMIEMALVQLVINLRYALMSLSWSQRLHPEFNWVKRMIIAFADTDEVFAVSSARAAGGKKLRFVYMVGLMIMPIVGWTGGTVIGALASAILPDVVRSALGLAIYGMFIAIIVPPARDHRSVAVVVLAAVAVSCLFHFTPVLNRLSSGFVIIICGVGASALGAWLFPISEDAVDAEIEADGEAHLQKGGCDDD
;
A
#
# COMPACT_ATOMS: atom_id res chain seq x y z
N MET A 1 -6.65 13.64 -12.03
CA MET A 1 -5.86 14.09 -13.22
C MET A 1 -5.50 12.92 -14.11
N MET A 2 -4.72 11.94 -13.66
CA MET A 2 -4.25 10.81 -14.48
C MET A 2 -5.35 10.08 -15.26
N ALA A 3 -6.50 9.77 -14.63
CA ALA A 3 -7.62 9.14 -15.34
C ALA A 3 -8.17 10.01 -16.49
N VAL A 4 -8.27 11.33 -16.27
CA VAL A 4 -8.74 12.29 -17.29
C VAL A 4 -7.72 12.41 -18.43
N GLU A 5 -6.42 12.40 -18.13
CA GLU A 5 -5.34 12.39 -19.13
C GLU A 5 -5.36 11.11 -19.99
N LYS A 6 -5.78 9.99 -19.41
CA LYS A 6 -6.01 8.72 -20.10
C LYS A 6 -7.35 8.67 -20.86
N GLY A 7 -8.09 9.78 -20.94
CA GLY A 7 -9.36 9.88 -21.66
C GLY A 7 -10.58 9.33 -20.93
N MET A 8 -10.45 8.99 -19.64
CA MET A 8 -11.59 8.53 -18.85
C MET A 8 -12.45 9.70 -18.35
N PRO A 9 -13.78 9.53 -18.25
CA PRO A 9 -14.63 10.57 -17.71
C PRO A 9 -14.38 10.79 -16.22
N ALA A 10 -14.49 12.04 -15.77
CA ALA A 10 -14.21 12.43 -14.40
C ALA A 10 -15.02 11.64 -13.35
N TRP A 11 -16.28 11.31 -13.67
CA TRP A 11 -17.13 10.51 -12.78
C TRP A 11 -16.57 9.10 -12.54
N ALA A 12 -15.93 8.48 -13.54
CA ALA A 12 -15.34 7.16 -13.39
C ALA A 12 -14.12 7.21 -12.47
N ALA A 13 -13.31 8.27 -12.56
CA ALA A 13 -12.19 8.50 -11.64
C ALA A 13 -12.67 8.65 -10.19
N ILE A 14 -13.77 9.39 -9.98
CA ILE A 14 -14.37 9.58 -8.65
C ILE A 14 -14.90 8.26 -8.09
N LEU A 15 -15.62 7.48 -8.90
CA LEU A 15 -16.12 6.17 -8.49
C LEU A 15 -15.00 5.22 -8.11
N ILE A 16 -13.96 5.10 -8.95
CA ILE A 16 -12.78 4.26 -8.64
C ILE A 16 -12.12 4.72 -7.35
N SER A 17 -11.93 6.02 -7.18
CA SER A 17 -11.32 6.58 -5.97
C SER A 17 -12.14 6.34 -4.72
N PHE A 18 -13.47 6.32 -4.83
CA PHE A 18 -14.37 6.08 -3.71
C PHE A 18 -14.48 4.59 -3.36
N THR A 19 -14.47 3.69 -4.35
CA THR A 19 -14.67 2.25 -4.14
C THR A 19 -13.38 1.45 -3.97
N ASN A 20 -12.24 2.01 -4.33
CA ASN A 20 -10.95 1.32 -4.29
C ASN A 20 -9.90 2.19 -3.60
N LEU A 21 -9.83 2.20 -2.26
CA LEU A 21 -8.94 3.07 -1.49
C LEU A 21 -7.49 2.54 -1.38
N THR A 22 -6.85 2.22 -2.51
CA THR A 22 -5.56 1.49 -2.53
C THR A 22 -4.37 2.29 -3.06
N SER A 23 -4.51 3.60 -3.24
CA SER A 23 -3.46 4.53 -3.73
C SER A 23 -2.68 3.98 -4.94
N ALA A 24 -1.51 3.35 -4.72
CA ALA A 24 -0.73 2.68 -5.77
C ALA A 24 -1.55 1.68 -6.61
N GLY A 25 -2.46 0.94 -5.97
CA GLY A 25 -3.37 0.02 -6.65
C GLY A 25 -4.29 0.72 -7.65
N GLN A 26 -4.80 1.92 -7.33
CA GLN A 26 -5.63 2.69 -8.26
C GLN A 26 -4.84 3.10 -9.51
N PHE A 27 -3.60 3.56 -9.36
CA PHE A 27 -2.78 3.99 -10.50
C PHE A 27 -2.43 2.82 -11.42
N ALA A 28 -1.97 1.70 -10.86
CA ALA A 28 -1.69 0.50 -11.64
C ALA A 28 -2.96 -0.06 -12.30
N GLY A 29 -4.11 0.00 -11.62
CA GLY A 29 -5.39 -0.37 -12.20
C GLY A 29 -5.78 0.53 -13.38
N LEU A 30 -5.59 1.84 -13.26
CA LEU A 30 -5.83 2.78 -14.36
C LEU A 30 -4.92 2.52 -15.56
N ASP A 31 -3.70 2.04 -15.36
CA ASP A 31 -2.81 1.60 -16.45
C ASP A 31 -3.37 0.39 -17.18
N VAL A 32 -3.80 -0.64 -16.45
CA VAL A 32 -4.41 -1.85 -17.05
C VAL A 32 -5.70 -1.51 -17.78
N ILE A 33 -6.56 -0.64 -17.22
CA ILE A 33 -7.80 -0.18 -17.88
C ILE A 33 -7.47 0.57 -19.19
N ALA A 34 -6.54 1.52 -19.14
CA ALA A 34 -6.16 2.30 -20.31
C ALA A 34 -5.53 1.44 -21.42
N ALA A 35 -4.83 0.38 -21.04
CA ALA A 35 -4.25 -0.60 -21.98
C ALA A 35 -5.27 -1.63 -22.49
N SER A 36 -6.54 -1.56 -22.07
CA SER A 36 -7.56 -2.60 -22.34
C SER A 36 -7.12 -4.00 -21.91
N GLY A 37 -6.40 -4.08 -20.79
CA GLY A 37 -5.92 -5.32 -20.22
C GLY A 37 -7.06 -6.23 -19.72
N SER A 38 -6.73 -7.51 -19.51
CA SER A 38 -7.74 -8.51 -19.12
C SER A 38 -8.20 -8.35 -17.67
N MET A 39 -9.40 -8.84 -17.34
CA MET A 39 -9.89 -8.86 -15.94
C MET A 39 -9.03 -9.73 -15.02
N ILE A 40 -8.40 -10.77 -15.56
CA ILE A 40 -7.47 -11.63 -14.80
C ILE A 40 -6.21 -10.85 -14.46
N GLU A 41 -5.64 -10.13 -15.42
CA GLU A 41 -4.48 -9.27 -15.18
C GLU A 41 -4.80 -8.19 -14.13
N MET A 42 -5.97 -7.55 -14.24
CA MET A 42 -6.44 -6.60 -13.24
C MET A 42 -6.50 -7.24 -11.84
N ALA A 43 -7.13 -8.41 -11.71
CA ALA A 43 -7.23 -9.08 -10.41
C ALA A 43 -5.86 -9.43 -9.83
N LEU A 44 -4.93 -9.93 -10.65
CA LEU A 44 -3.58 -10.29 -10.21
C LEU A 44 -2.74 -9.07 -9.83
N VAL A 45 -2.78 -8.00 -10.60
CA VAL A 45 -2.00 -6.78 -10.27
C VAL A 45 -2.52 -6.16 -8.98
N GLN A 46 -3.85 -6.10 -8.80
CA GLN A 46 -4.44 -5.60 -7.56
C GLN A 46 -4.07 -6.50 -6.39
N LEU A 47 -4.14 -7.82 -6.54
CA LEU A 47 -3.76 -8.76 -5.49
C LEU A 47 -2.31 -8.56 -5.05
N VAL A 48 -1.37 -8.48 -5.99
CA VAL A 48 0.06 -8.36 -5.69
C VAL A 48 0.40 -7.02 -5.05
N ILE A 49 -0.09 -5.91 -5.60
CA ILE A 49 0.17 -4.57 -5.03
C ILE A 49 -0.45 -4.43 -3.64
N ASN A 50 -1.69 -4.91 -3.48
CA ASN A 50 -2.48 -4.69 -2.27
C ASN A 50 -2.27 -5.78 -1.21
N LEU A 51 -1.39 -6.77 -1.44
CA LEU A 51 -1.09 -7.84 -0.48
C LEU A 51 -0.69 -7.27 0.88
N ARG A 52 -0.05 -6.09 0.90
CA ARG A 52 0.30 -5.36 2.13
C ARG A 52 -0.89 -5.13 3.06
N TYR A 53 -2.07 -4.82 2.53
CA TYR A 53 -3.26 -4.59 3.35
C TYR A 53 -3.75 -5.89 4.00
N ALA A 54 -3.60 -7.03 3.32
CA ALA A 54 -3.89 -8.33 3.92
C ALA A 54 -2.95 -8.63 5.10
N LEU A 55 -1.66 -8.31 4.97
CA LEU A 55 -0.67 -8.48 6.04
C LEU A 55 -0.91 -7.51 7.21
N MET A 56 -1.24 -6.25 6.93
CA MET A 56 -1.61 -5.23 7.93
C MET A 56 -2.86 -5.66 8.71
N SER A 57 -3.92 -6.06 7.99
CA SER A 57 -5.15 -6.58 8.58
C SER A 57 -4.92 -7.83 9.43
N LEU A 58 -4.02 -8.73 9.02
CA LEU A 58 -3.64 -9.90 9.81
C LEU A 58 -2.93 -9.50 11.11
N SER A 59 -1.95 -8.60 11.04
CA SER A 59 -1.15 -8.11 12.19
C SER A 59 -2.01 -7.53 13.32
N TRP A 60 -3.08 -6.82 12.98
CA TRP A 60 -3.98 -6.26 14.00
C TRP A 60 -5.18 -7.08 14.37
N SER A 61 -5.55 -8.08 13.58
CA SER A 61 -6.70 -8.94 13.89
C SER A 61 -6.64 -9.48 15.34
N GLN A 62 -5.43 -9.71 15.85
CA GLN A 62 -5.13 -10.17 17.21
C GLN A 62 -5.28 -9.07 18.29
N ARG A 63 -5.23 -7.80 17.89
CA ARG A 63 -5.24 -6.59 18.75
C ARG A 63 -6.61 -5.89 18.77
N LEU A 64 -7.58 -6.39 18.01
CA LEU A 64 -8.94 -5.87 17.98
C LEU A 64 -9.69 -6.17 19.27
N HIS A 65 -10.54 -5.23 19.70
CA HIS A 65 -11.44 -5.47 20.81
C HIS A 65 -12.44 -6.59 20.48
N PRO A 66 -12.93 -7.41 21.43
CA PRO A 66 -13.93 -8.46 21.20
C PRO A 66 -15.28 -7.98 20.63
N GLU A 67 -15.48 -6.66 20.47
CA GLU A 67 -16.73 -6.09 19.93
C GLU A 67 -16.84 -6.21 18.39
N PHE A 68 -15.78 -6.66 17.74
CA PHE A 68 -15.69 -6.78 16.28
C PHE A 68 -16.37 -8.05 15.80
N ASN A 69 -17.58 -7.90 15.25
CA ASN A 69 -18.20 -8.93 14.41
C ASN A 69 -17.62 -8.89 12.99
N TRP A 70 -17.99 -9.87 12.15
CA TRP A 70 -17.50 -9.98 10.77
C TRP A 70 -17.79 -8.72 9.94
N VAL A 71 -18.96 -8.08 10.11
CA VAL A 71 -19.33 -6.86 9.38
C VAL A 71 -18.42 -5.70 9.74
N LYS A 72 -18.20 -5.46 11.04
CA LYS A 72 -17.29 -4.40 11.51
C LYS A 72 -15.87 -4.63 10.99
N ARG A 73 -15.42 -5.89 10.92
CA ARG A 73 -14.12 -6.27 10.33
C ARG A 73 -14.05 -5.92 8.83
N MET A 74 -15.10 -6.17 8.06
CA MET A 74 -15.13 -5.79 6.64
C MET A 74 -15.11 -4.27 6.45
N ILE A 75 -15.81 -3.52 7.31
CA ILE A 75 -15.81 -2.04 7.26
C ILE A 75 -14.41 -1.50 7.52
N ILE A 76 -13.72 -1.99 8.55
CA ILE A 76 -12.35 -1.51 8.84
C ILE A 76 -11.33 -1.94 7.80
N ALA A 77 -11.50 -3.13 7.19
CA ALA A 77 -10.61 -3.62 6.14
C ALA A 77 -10.72 -2.79 4.84
N PHE A 78 -11.88 -2.20 4.57
CA PHE A 78 -12.09 -1.37 3.37
C PHE A 78 -11.21 -0.12 3.33
N ALA A 79 -10.97 0.50 4.48
CA ALA A 79 -10.21 1.74 4.59
C ALA A 79 -8.90 1.54 5.38
N ASP A 80 -8.30 0.36 5.26
CA ASP A 80 -6.99 0.07 5.80
C ASP A 80 -5.92 0.74 4.93
N THR A 81 -5.32 1.82 5.44
CA THR A 81 -4.24 2.57 4.78
C THR A 81 -2.99 2.58 5.63
N ASP A 82 -1.84 2.93 5.05
CA ASP A 82 -0.57 2.96 5.78
C ASP A 82 -0.63 3.90 6.99
N GLU A 83 -1.37 5.02 6.89
CA GLU A 83 -1.56 6.00 7.96
C GLU A 83 -2.48 5.47 9.06
N VAL A 84 -3.58 4.84 8.66
CA VAL A 84 -4.50 4.16 9.60
C VAL A 84 -3.73 3.08 10.33
N PHE A 85 -2.99 2.24 9.59
CA PHE A 85 -2.13 1.17 10.10
C PHE A 85 -1.01 1.69 11.01
N ALA A 86 -0.35 2.80 10.70
CA ALA A 86 0.71 3.33 11.55
C ALA A 86 0.15 3.84 12.90
N VAL A 87 -0.91 4.64 12.84
CA VAL A 87 -1.47 5.31 14.03
C VAL A 87 -2.11 4.33 15.00
N SER A 88 -2.90 3.36 14.51
CA SER A 88 -3.48 2.39 15.43
C SER A 88 -2.45 1.39 15.96
N SER A 89 -1.25 1.29 15.36
CA SER A 89 -0.23 0.29 15.74
C SER A 89 0.52 0.83 16.93
N ALA A 90 0.89 2.11 16.84
CA ALA A 90 1.38 2.88 17.97
C ALA A 90 0.39 2.83 19.15
N ARG A 91 -0.92 2.98 18.88
CA ARG A 91 -1.94 2.88 19.94
C ARG A 91 -1.98 1.49 20.58
N ALA A 92 -1.96 0.43 19.76
CA ALA A 92 -2.04 -0.94 20.25
C ALA A 92 -0.76 -1.35 21.02
N ALA A 93 0.42 -0.89 20.57
CA ALA A 93 1.69 -1.05 21.28
C ALA A 93 1.70 -0.35 22.66
N GLY A 94 0.90 0.70 22.82
CA GLY A 94 0.62 1.34 24.10
C GLY A 94 -0.39 0.60 24.99
N GLY A 95 -0.70 -0.68 24.71
CA GLY A 95 -1.58 -1.53 25.52
C GLY A 95 -3.09 -1.28 25.34
N LYS A 96 -3.48 -0.33 24.48
CA LYS A 96 -4.89 0.04 24.30
C LYS A 96 -5.54 -0.79 23.19
N LYS A 97 -6.62 -1.51 23.53
CA LYS A 97 -7.43 -2.22 22.53
C LYS A 97 -8.02 -1.26 21.50
N LEU A 98 -8.02 -1.68 20.24
CA LEU A 98 -8.63 -0.94 19.14
C LEU A 98 -10.13 -1.11 19.17
N ARG A 99 -10.87 -0.01 19.39
CA ARG A 99 -12.33 0.03 19.40
C ARG A 99 -12.87 0.44 18.04
N PHE A 100 -14.06 -0.01 17.69
CA PHE A 100 -14.65 0.25 16.38
C PHE A 100 -14.79 1.75 16.07
N VAL A 101 -15.30 2.53 17.02
CA VAL A 101 -15.49 3.99 16.86
C VAL A 101 -14.17 4.71 16.60
N TYR A 102 -13.08 4.27 17.23
CA TYR A 102 -11.76 4.84 17.02
C TYR A 102 -11.25 4.59 15.60
N MET A 103 -11.38 3.34 15.13
CA MET A 103 -10.96 2.94 13.77
C MET A 103 -11.75 3.72 12.71
N VAL A 104 -13.08 3.78 12.85
CA VAL A 104 -13.93 4.53 11.92
C VAL A 104 -13.56 6.02 11.93
N GLY A 105 -13.34 6.61 13.11
CA GLY A 105 -12.89 8.01 13.22
C GLY A 105 -11.58 8.26 12.48
N LEU A 106 -10.63 7.33 12.56
CA LEU A 106 -9.33 7.42 11.91
C LEU A 106 -9.44 7.28 10.38
N MET A 107 -10.39 6.49 9.87
CA MET A 107 -10.59 6.20 8.44
C MET A 107 -11.29 7.32 7.67
N ILE A 108 -12.11 8.14 8.33
CA ILE A 108 -12.88 9.21 7.65
C ILE A 108 -11.94 10.18 6.93
N MET A 109 -10.86 10.61 7.58
CA MET A 109 -9.94 11.60 7.01
C MET A 109 -9.22 11.09 5.75
N PRO A 110 -8.61 9.89 5.73
CA PRO A 110 -8.07 9.30 4.51
C PRO A 110 -9.11 9.16 3.38
N ILE A 111 -10.32 8.68 3.67
CA ILE A 111 -11.37 8.49 2.65
C ILE A 111 -11.76 9.84 2.02
N VAL A 112 -12.06 10.83 2.86
CA VAL A 112 -12.49 12.16 2.42
C VAL A 112 -11.35 12.90 1.73
N GLY A 113 -10.13 12.84 2.28
CA GLY A 113 -8.95 13.47 1.71
C GLY A 113 -8.60 12.90 0.34
N TRP A 114 -8.60 11.57 0.21
CA TRP A 114 -8.30 10.89 -1.04
C TRP A 114 -9.38 11.15 -2.11
N THR A 115 -10.65 10.88 -1.77
CA THR A 115 -11.77 11.07 -2.71
C THR A 115 -11.95 12.54 -3.08
N GLY A 116 -11.86 13.44 -2.10
CA GLY A 116 -11.92 14.88 -2.29
C GLY A 116 -10.76 15.38 -3.16
N GLY A 117 -9.54 14.88 -2.94
CA GLY A 117 -8.38 15.15 -3.79
C GLY A 117 -8.60 14.70 -5.24
N THR A 118 -9.22 13.53 -5.46
CA THR A 118 -9.58 13.06 -6.80
C THR A 118 -10.61 13.97 -7.47
N VAL A 119 -11.66 14.39 -6.75
CA VAL A 119 -12.68 15.32 -7.26
C VAL A 119 -12.03 16.65 -7.66
N ILE A 120 -11.28 17.27 -6.75
CA ILE A 120 -10.58 18.53 -7.00
C ILE A 120 -9.61 18.38 -8.17
N GLY A 121 -8.82 17.31 -8.20
CA GLY A 121 -7.88 17.06 -9.28
C GLY A 121 -8.54 16.76 -10.63
N ALA A 122 -9.71 16.13 -10.65
CA ALA A 122 -10.48 15.94 -11.88
C ALA A 122 -11.04 17.26 -12.42
N LEU A 123 -11.59 18.11 -11.54
CA LEU A 123 -12.11 19.43 -11.92
C LEU A 123 -11.00 20.39 -12.35
N ALA A 124 -9.90 20.43 -11.58
CA ALA A 124 -8.75 21.29 -11.87
C ALA A 124 -8.01 20.90 -13.15
N SER A 125 -8.13 19.64 -13.61
CA SER A 125 -7.49 19.18 -14.84
C SER A 125 -7.92 19.95 -16.09
N ALA A 126 -9.14 20.50 -16.11
CA ALA A 126 -9.66 21.30 -17.21
C ALA A 126 -9.18 22.77 -17.18
N ILE A 127 -8.71 23.25 -16.03
CA ILE A 127 -8.38 24.66 -15.79
C ILE A 127 -6.86 24.88 -15.77
N LEU A 128 -6.11 23.90 -15.27
CA LEU A 128 -4.67 24.02 -15.08
C LEU A 128 -3.90 23.97 -16.41
N PRO A 129 -2.87 24.81 -16.60
CA PRO A 129 -1.96 24.70 -17.74
C PRO A 129 -1.26 23.34 -17.81
N ASP A 130 -0.93 22.90 -19.02
CA ASP A 130 -0.32 21.59 -19.28
C ASP A 130 0.95 21.35 -18.45
N VAL A 131 1.81 22.37 -18.32
CA VAL A 131 3.06 22.31 -17.52
C VAL A 131 2.77 21.94 -16.06
N VAL A 132 1.71 22.51 -15.47
CA VAL A 132 1.34 22.25 -14.08
C VAL A 132 0.79 20.84 -13.94
N ARG A 133 -0.05 20.39 -14.89
CA ARG A 133 -0.60 19.02 -14.88
C ARG A 133 0.51 17.99 -14.98
N SER A 134 1.48 18.19 -15.88
CA SER A 134 2.64 17.32 -16.00
C SER A 134 3.51 17.31 -14.74
N ALA A 135 3.73 18.46 -14.10
CA ALA A 135 4.49 18.53 -12.85
C ALA A 135 3.78 17.79 -11.69
N LEU A 136 2.46 17.95 -11.56
CA LEU A 136 1.64 17.24 -10.57
C LEU A 136 1.63 15.73 -10.84
N GLY A 137 1.59 15.33 -12.11
CA GLY A 137 1.75 13.93 -12.53
C GLY A 137 3.13 13.38 -12.18
N LEU A 138 4.19 14.20 -12.22
CA LEU A 138 5.54 13.79 -11.83
C LEU A 138 5.72 13.70 -10.30
N ALA A 139 5.00 14.52 -9.54
CA ALA A 139 5.11 14.59 -8.08
C ALA A 139 4.82 13.25 -7.39
N ILE A 140 3.94 12.42 -7.96
CA ILE A 140 3.64 11.10 -7.41
C ILE A 140 4.84 10.16 -7.41
N TYR A 141 5.69 10.21 -8.44
CA TYR A 141 6.92 9.42 -8.47
C TYR A 141 7.89 9.88 -7.37
N GLY A 142 7.93 11.19 -7.11
CA GLY A 142 8.67 11.77 -5.99
C GLY A 142 8.22 11.22 -4.64
N MET A 143 6.91 11.03 -4.43
CA MET A 143 6.35 10.41 -3.22
C MET A 143 6.82 8.96 -3.05
N PHE A 144 6.76 8.14 -4.10
CA PHE A 144 7.24 6.76 -4.02
C PHE A 144 8.74 6.67 -3.72
N ILE A 145 9.55 7.52 -4.36
CA ILE A 145 10.99 7.61 -4.06
C ILE A 145 11.21 8.02 -2.59
N ALA A 146 10.47 9.01 -2.09
CA ALA A 146 10.58 9.45 -0.70
C ALA A 146 10.20 8.37 0.31
N ILE A 147 9.29 7.45 -0.03
CA ILE A 147 8.91 6.31 0.82
C ILE A 147 9.96 5.19 0.77
N ILE A 148 10.54 4.92 -0.41
CA ILE A 148 11.44 3.77 -0.60
C ILE A 148 12.88 4.08 -0.17
N VAL A 149 13.35 5.32 -0.38
CA VAL A 149 14.75 5.69 -0.15
C VAL A 149 15.19 5.57 1.32
N PRO A 150 14.44 6.03 2.33
CA PRO A 150 14.88 5.91 3.73
C PRO A 150 15.06 4.45 4.17
N PRO A 151 14.07 3.55 4.01
CA PRO A 151 14.25 2.13 4.35
C PRO A 151 15.37 1.45 3.57
N ALA A 152 15.58 1.82 2.31
CA ALA A 152 16.68 1.30 1.49
C ALA A 152 18.06 1.80 1.95
N ARG A 153 18.15 2.95 2.64
CA ARG A 153 19.41 3.41 3.24
C ARG A 153 19.74 2.67 4.53
N ASP A 154 18.73 2.37 5.33
CA ASP A 154 18.90 1.73 6.64
C ASP A 154 19.08 0.20 6.52
N HIS A 155 18.43 -0.43 5.53
CA HIS A 155 18.45 -1.88 5.35
C HIS A 155 19.00 -2.28 3.97
N ARG A 156 20.17 -2.91 3.96
CA ARG A 156 20.81 -3.42 2.73
C ARG A 156 19.92 -4.41 1.97
N SER A 157 19.14 -5.22 2.69
CA SER A 157 18.20 -6.17 2.08
C SER A 157 17.15 -5.45 1.23
N VAL A 158 16.55 -4.37 1.76
CA VAL A 158 15.57 -3.54 1.05
C VAL A 158 16.22 -2.88 -0.18
N ALA A 159 17.44 -2.34 -0.04
CA ALA A 159 18.15 -1.75 -1.17
C ALA A 159 18.36 -2.74 -2.32
N VAL A 160 18.80 -3.96 -2.02
CA VAL A 160 19.04 -5.01 -3.02
C VAL A 160 17.74 -5.40 -3.72
N VAL A 161 16.66 -5.57 -2.97
CA VAL A 161 15.34 -5.91 -3.54
C VAL A 161 14.83 -4.81 -4.46
N VAL A 162 14.93 -3.54 -4.04
CA VAL A 162 14.51 -2.39 -4.85
C VAL A 162 15.34 -2.29 -6.13
N LEU A 163 16.67 -2.40 -6.03
CA LEU A 163 17.55 -2.36 -7.21
C LEU A 163 17.31 -3.53 -8.16
N ALA A 164 17.06 -4.72 -7.64
CA ALA A 164 16.70 -5.89 -8.45
C ALA A 164 15.37 -5.65 -9.19
N ALA A 165 14.34 -5.14 -8.50
CA ALA A 165 13.06 -4.80 -9.11
C ALA A 165 13.21 -3.75 -10.23
N VAL A 166 14.02 -2.70 -10.00
CA VAL A 166 14.32 -1.68 -11.02
C VAL A 166 15.07 -2.29 -12.20
N ALA A 167 16.09 -3.11 -11.97
CA ALA A 167 16.84 -3.76 -13.04
C ALA A 167 15.98 -4.67 -13.91
N VAL A 168 15.11 -5.48 -13.29
CA VAL A 168 14.16 -6.34 -13.99
C VAL A 168 13.15 -5.50 -14.79
N SER A 169 12.59 -4.45 -14.19
CA SER A 169 11.68 -3.53 -14.87
C SER A 169 12.32 -2.87 -16.10
N CYS A 170 13.56 -2.37 -15.96
CA CYS A 170 14.33 -1.81 -17.07
C CYS A 170 14.60 -2.85 -18.18
N LEU A 171 14.92 -4.09 -17.81
CA LEU A 171 15.12 -5.18 -18.77
C LEU A 171 13.85 -5.43 -19.60
N PHE A 172 12.68 -5.50 -18.96
CA PHE A 172 11.40 -5.64 -19.67
C PHE A 172 11.13 -4.45 -20.59
N HIS A 173 11.45 -3.23 -20.18
CA HIS A 173 11.21 -2.03 -20.97
C HIS A 173 12.13 -1.91 -22.20
N PHE A 174 13.44 -2.14 -22.03
CA PHE A 174 14.44 -1.91 -23.09
C PHE A 174 14.65 -3.10 -24.03
N THR A 175 14.12 -4.29 -23.71
CA THR A 175 14.27 -5.47 -24.56
C THR A 175 13.10 -5.59 -25.56
N PRO A 176 13.32 -5.49 -26.89
CA PRO A 176 12.25 -5.37 -27.90
C PRO A 176 11.26 -6.54 -27.99
N VAL A 177 11.60 -7.70 -27.43
CA VAL A 177 10.73 -8.89 -27.38
C VAL A 177 9.88 -8.90 -26.11
N LEU A 178 10.43 -8.36 -25.01
CA LEU A 178 9.81 -8.38 -23.69
C LEU A 178 8.92 -7.15 -23.41
N ASN A 179 9.11 -6.06 -24.17
CA ASN A 179 8.30 -4.84 -24.04
C ASN A 179 6.82 -5.00 -24.43
N ARG A 180 6.43 -6.17 -24.97
CA ARG A 180 5.05 -6.50 -25.34
C ARG A 180 4.21 -6.96 -24.15
N LEU A 181 4.85 -7.23 -23.01
CA LEU A 181 4.13 -7.57 -21.80
C LEU A 181 3.43 -6.32 -21.25
N SER A 182 2.19 -6.52 -20.80
CA SER A 182 1.42 -5.44 -20.19
C SER A 182 2.05 -5.00 -18.86
N SER A 183 1.85 -3.73 -18.51
CA SER A 183 2.36 -3.12 -17.28
C SER A 183 1.98 -3.93 -16.03
N GLY A 184 0.76 -4.50 -15.98
CA GLY A 184 0.31 -5.31 -14.85
C GLY A 184 1.16 -6.57 -14.64
N PHE A 185 1.50 -7.29 -15.72
CA PHE A 185 2.39 -8.45 -15.63
C PHE A 185 3.82 -8.08 -15.24
N VAL A 186 4.34 -6.95 -15.73
CA VAL A 186 5.67 -6.46 -15.32
C VAL A 186 5.69 -6.17 -13.82
N ILE A 187 4.65 -5.52 -13.28
CA ILE A 187 4.51 -5.27 -11.84
C ILE A 187 4.49 -6.59 -11.05
N ILE A 188 3.70 -7.58 -11.49
CA ILE A 188 3.62 -8.89 -10.83
C ILE A 188 4.98 -9.58 -10.81
N ILE A 189 5.66 -9.65 -11.96
CA ILE A 189 6.96 -10.32 -12.09
C ILE A 189 8.01 -9.60 -11.25
N CYS A 190 8.06 -8.27 -11.30
CA CYS A 190 9.01 -7.49 -10.50
C CYS A 190 8.73 -7.64 -9.01
N GLY A 191 7.47 -7.50 -8.58
CA GLY A 191 7.08 -7.59 -7.18
C GLY A 191 7.36 -8.97 -6.58
N VAL A 192 6.84 -10.03 -7.21
CA VAL A 192 7.01 -11.41 -6.73
C VAL A 192 8.47 -11.85 -6.88
N GLY A 193 9.09 -11.59 -8.03
CA GLY A 193 10.47 -11.99 -8.32
C GLY A 193 11.48 -11.31 -7.39
N ALA A 194 11.38 -9.99 -7.20
CA ALA A 194 12.29 -9.28 -6.31
C ALA A 194 12.09 -9.68 -4.85
N SER A 195 10.84 -9.90 -4.42
CA SER A 195 10.55 -10.34 -3.05
C SER A 195 11.08 -11.76 -2.79
N ALA A 196 10.91 -12.69 -3.74
CA ALA A 196 11.45 -14.05 -3.64
C ALA A 196 12.99 -14.06 -3.60
N LEU A 197 13.62 -13.20 -4.41
CA LEU A 197 15.07 -13.04 -4.43
C LEU A 197 15.58 -12.44 -3.11
N GLY A 198 14.86 -11.47 -2.55
CA GLY A 198 15.12 -10.92 -1.22
C GLY A 198 15.03 -11.97 -0.11
N ALA A 199 13.96 -12.77 -0.10
CA ALA A 199 13.76 -13.85 0.87
C ALA A 199 14.84 -14.93 0.79
N TRP A 200 15.32 -15.23 -0.43
CA TRP A 200 16.39 -16.22 -0.63
C TRP A 200 17.78 -15.70 -0.24
N LEU A 201 18.08 -14.43 -0.50
CA LEU A 201 19.37 -13.82 -0.16
C LEU A 201 19.49 -13.44 1.33
N PHE A 202 18.37 -13.11 1.97
CA PHE A 202 18.32 -12.66 3.36
C PHE A 202 17.30 -13.49 4.16
N PRO A 203 17.52 -14.80 4.33
CA PRO A 203 16.66 -15.62 5.17
C PRO A 203 16.78 -15.17 6.63
N ILE A 204 15.64 -15.04 7.31
CA ILE A 204 15.59 -14.76 8.75
C ILE A 204 15.92 -16.05 9.49
N SER A 205 16.89 -16.02 10.40
CA SER A 205 17.24 -17.18 11.23
C SER A 205 16.14 -17.45 12.26
N GLU A 206 15.79 -18.72 12.47
CA GLU A 206 14.79 -19.15 13.46
C GLU A 206 15.13 -18.62 14.87
N ASP A 207 16.42 -18.65 15.24
CA ASP A 207 16.92 -18.11 16.52
C ASP A 207 16.63 -16.61 16.71
N ALA A 208 16.55 -15.84 15.63
CA ALA A 208 16.24 -14.40 15.71
C ALA A 208 14.74 -14.16 15.91
N VAL A 209 13.90 -15.04 15.37
CA VAL A 209 12.45 -14.99 15.56
C VAL A 209 12.12 -15.36 17.01
N ASP A 210 12.74 -16.42 17.53
CA ASP A 210 12.53 -16.86 18.91
C ASP A 210 13.00 -15.80 19.92
N ALA A 211 14.14 -15.16 19.67
CA ALA A 211 14.63 -14.07 20.51
C ALA A 211 13.72 -12.82 20.49
N GLU A 212 13.11 -12.48 19.35
CA GLU A 212 12.12 -11.38 19.28
C GLU A 212 10.82 -11.73 20.02
N ILE A 213 10.35 -12.97 19.92
CA ILE A 213 9.16 -13.44 20.64
C ILE A 213 9.38 -13.40 22.16
N GLU A 214 10.56 -13.84 22.63
CA GLU A 214 10.94 -13.77 24.04
C GLU A 214 11.02 -12.31 24.53
N ALA A 215 11.67 -11.42 23.76
CA ALA A 215 11.79 -10.02 24.12
C ALA A 215 10.43 -9.28 24.18
N ASP A 216 9.51 -9.56 23.25
CA ASP A 216 8.16 -8.95 23.26
C ASP A 216 7.32 -9.52 24.42
N GLY A 217 7.50 -10.81 24.76
CA GLY A 217 6.89 -11.46 25.92
C GLY A 217 7.32 -10.84 27.26
N GLU A 218 8.61 -10.57 27.44
CA GLU A 218 9.15 -9.93 28.64
C GLU A 218 8.69 -8.47 28.78
N ALA A 219 8.64 -7.71 27.68
CA ALA A 219 8.16 -6.32 27.67
C ALA A 219 6.67 -6.21 28.05
N HIS A 220 5.87 -7.22 27.73
CA HIS A 220 4.47 -7.31 28.13
C HIS A 220 4.29 -7.66 29.62
N LEU A 221 5.15 -8.49 30.20
CA LEU A 221 5.14 -8.81 31.63
C LEU A 221 5.56 -7.61 32.50
N GLN A 222 6.55 -6.83 32.07
CA GLN A 222 6.99 -5.63 32.79
C GLN A 222 5.94 -4.51 32.82
N LYS A 223 5.12 -4.37 31.77
CA LYS A 223 4.04 -3.36 31.73
C LYS A 223 2.79 -3.75 32.51
N GLY A 224 2.52 -5.05 32.70
CA GLY A 224 1.37 -5.54 33.47
C GLY A 224 1.55 -5.48 35.00
N GLY A 225 2.79 -5.40 35.49
CA GLY A 225 3.08 -5.39 36.94
C GLY A 225 3.18 -4.00 37.58
N CYS A 226 3.02 -2.92 36.82
CA CYS A 226 3.19 -1.55 37.34
C CYS A 226 1.84 -0.81 37.57
N ASP A 227 0.71 -1.41 37.24
CA ASP A 227 -0.62 -0.81 37.36
C ASP A 227 -1.42 -1.28 38.61
N ASP A 228 -0.82 -2.10 39.49
CA ASP A 228 -1.48 -2.73 40.66
C ASP A 228 -1.07 -2.18 42.05
N ASP A 229 -0.33 -1.07 42.13
CA ASP A 229 0.05 -0.41 43.41
C ASP A 229 -0.56 0.99 43.61
#